data_AF-A0A1E4BYJ6-F1
#
_entry.id   AF-A0A1E4BYJ6-F1
#
_cell.length_a   1.000
_cell.length_b   1.000
_cell.length_c   1.000
_cell.angle_alpha   90.00
_cell.angle_beta   90.00
_cell.angle_gamma   90.00
#
_symmetry.space_group_name_H-M   'P 1'
#
loop_
_entity.id
_entity.type
_entity.pdbx_description
1 polymer ?
#
loop_
_entity_poly.entity_id
_entity_poly.type
_entity_poly.pdbx_seq_one_letter_code
_entity_poly.pdbx_strand_id
1 'polypeptide(L)'
;MIASSLAISDMTCAPVVAARESAPHPLGEADAVEIWIARWLRVRRKDLMARYGCDPRQLYAIWWGEKFPASREKAEAAFRARHPGLVDRVSFGYRRIPRGPAKEPEGQLSLFE
;
A
#
# COMPACT_ATOMS: atom_id res chain seq x y z
N MET A 1 -41.53 -27.46 8.27
CA MET A 1 -41.42 -25.99 8.28
C MET A 1 -40.00 -25.63 8.64
N ILE A 2 -39.40 -24.79 7.81
CA ILE A 2 -37.97 -24.49 7.74
C ILE A 2 -37.69 -23.35 8.73
N ALA A 3 -36.71 -23.52 9.61
CA ALA A 3 -36.12 -22.41 10.33
C ALA A 3 -34.62 -22.65 10.47
N SER A 4 -33.91 -22.37 9.37
CA SER A 4 -32.49 -22.09 9.37
C SER A 4 -32.22 -20.91 10.30
N SER A 5 -31.54 -21.16 11.41
CA SER A 5 -30.91 -20.08 12.19
C SER A 5 -29.42 -20.20 11.96
N LEU A 6 -28.94 -19.52 10.92
CA LEU A 6 -27.52 -19.21 10.76
C LEU A 6 -27.16 -18.29 11.93
N ALA A 7 -26.48 -18.86 12.92
CA ALA A 7 -25.66 -18.09 13.83
C ALA A 7 -24.62 -17.37 12.95
N ILE A 8 -24.82 -16.07 12.75
CA ILE A 8 -23.80 -15.14 12.28
C ILE A 8 -22.77 -15.12 13.40
N SER A 9 -21.85 -16.08 13.36
CA SER A 9 -20.70 -16.10 14.25
C SER A 9 -19.95 -14.79 14.03
N ASP A 10 -19.97 -13.97 15.08
CA ASP A 10 -19.02 -12.93 15.41
C ASP A 10 -17.89 -12.78 14.38
N MET A 11 -18.17 -11.98 13.35
CA MET A 11 -17.14 -11.41 12.50
C MET A 11 -16.44 -10.32 13.32
N THR A 12 -15.72 -10.79 14.35
CA THR A 12 -14.85 -9.97 15.18
C THR A 12 -13.75 -9.50 14.25
N CYS A 13 -13.93 -8.30 13.74
CA CYS A 13 -12.92 -7.49 13.12
C CYS A 13 -11.86 -7.22 14.19
N ALA A 14 -10.91 -8.16 14.34
CA ALA A 14 -9.79 -8.00 15.24
C ALA A 14 -9.03 -6.72 14.86
N PRO A 15 -8.73 -5.81 15.80
CA PRO A 15 -7.88 -4.68 15.51
C PRO A 15 -6.44 -5.19 15.40
N VAL A 16 -6.07 -5.76 14.25
CA VAL A 16 -4.67 -6.09 13.93
C VAL A 16 -3.96 -4.80 13.56
N VAL A 17 -3.64 -3.99 14.55
CA VAL A 17 -2.47 -3.12 14.47
C VAL A 17 -1.89 -3.02 15.87
N ALA A 18 -1.16 -4.07 16.28
CA ALA A 18 -0.25 -3.95 17.41
C ALA A 18 0.67 -2.75 17.13
N ALA A 19 0.57 -1.72 17.95
CA ALA A 19 1.46 -0.57 17.89
C ALA A 19 2.87 -1.09 18.19
N ARG A 20 3.67 -1.32 17.15
CA ARG A 20 5.09 -1.60 17.31
C ARG A 20 5.72 -0.32 17.83
N GLU A 21 6.24 -0.38 19.04
CA GLU A 21 7.06 0.67 19.64
C GLU A 21 8.22 0.97 18.68
N SER A 22 8.24 2.20 18.17
CA SER A 22 9.11 2.64 17.08
C SER A 22 10.52 2.94 17.59
N ALA A 23 11.22 1.90 18.03
CA ALA A 23 12.67 1.92 18.04
C ALA A 23 13.16 2.04 16.58
N PRO A 24 14.25 2.80 16.29
CA PRO A 24 14.79 2.94 14.94
C PRO A 24 15.36 1.61 14.46
N HIS A 25 14.48 0.76 13.93
CA HIS A 25 14.86 -0.51 13.32
C HIS A 25 15.12 -0.31 11.83
N PRO A 26 16.16 -0.93 11.27
CA PRO A 26 16.38 -0.93 9.85
C PRO A 26 15.20 -1.61 9.16
N LEU A 27 14.60 -0.94 8.16
CA LEU A 27 13.51 -1.49 7.35
C LEU A 27 13.91 -2.84 6.75
N GLY A 28 13.19 -3.89 7.15
CA GLY A 28 13.34 -5.22 6.60
C GLY A 28 12.40 -5.50 5.43
N GLU A 29 12.58 -6.66 4.80
CA GLU A 29 11.66 -7.14 3.77
C GLU A 29 10.24 -7.35 4.31
N ALA A 30 10.12 -7.83 5.55
CA ALA A 30 8.82 -8.02 6.21
C ALA A 30 8.07 -6.68 6.37
N ASP A 31 8.77 -5.60 6.73
CA ASP A 31 8.15 -4.28 6.84
C ASP A 31 7.75 -3.75 5.45
N ALA A 32 8.55 -4.00 4.42
CA ALA A 32 8.20 -3.66 3.04
C ALA A 32 6.92 -4.37 2.57
N VAL A 33 6.73 -5.64 2.94
CA VAL A 33 5.50 -6.40 2.68
C VAL A 33 4.29 -5.74 3.37
N GLU A 34 4.41 -5.41 4.65
CA GLU A 34 3.32 -4.77 5.40
C GLU A 34 3.03 -3.33 4.92
N ILE A 35 4.04 -2.61 4.44
CA ILE A 35 3.88 -1.29 3.79
C ILE A 35 3.05 -1.41 2.51
N TRP A 36 3.25 -2.44 1.70
CA TRP A 36 2.43 -2.71 0.51
C TRP A 36 0.97 -3.02 0.87
N ILE A 37 0.76 -3.90 1.86
CA ILE A 37 -0.58 -4.25 2.36
C ILE A 37 -1.29 -3.00 2.89
N ALA A 38 -0.62 -2.21 3.73
CA ALA A 38 -1.19 -1.01 4.32
C ALA A 38 -1.52 0.05 3.26
N ARG A 39 -0.75 0.14 2.17
CA ARG A 39 -1.07 0.99 1.02
C ARG A 39 -2.38 0.56 0.35
N TRP A 40 -2.56 -0.74 0.10
CA TRP A 40 -3.79 -1.25 -0.51
C TRP A 40 -5.01 -1.09 0.38
N LEU A 41 -4.83 -1.13 1.69
CA LEU A 41 -5.84 -0.75 2.70
C LEU A 41 -6.06 0.77 2.81
N ARG A 42 -5.42 1.58 1.96
CA ARG A 42 -5.53 3.05 1.94
C ARG A 42 -5.15 3.73 3.26
N VAL A 43 -4.23 3.15 4.02
CA VAL A 43 -3.63 3.81 5.19
C VAL A 43 -2.93 5.09 4.74
N ARG A 44 -3.11 6.18 5.49
CA ARG A 44 -2.51 7.47 5.11
C ARG A 44 -0.99 7.37 5.19
N ARG A 45 -0.31 8.01 4.23
CA ARG A 45 1.17 8.01 4.16
C ARG A 45 1.84 8.47 5.46
N LYS A 46 1.30 9.53 6.09
CA LYS A 46 1.81 10.04 7.37
C LYS A 46 1.81 8.99 8.48
N ASP A 47 0.80 8.10 8.46
CA ASP A 47 0.65 7.05 9.47
C ASP A 47 1.61 5.90 9.17
N LEU A 48 1.88 5.59 7.89
CA LEU A 48 2.92 4.63 7.51
C LEU A 48 4.31 5.08 7.98
N MET A 49 4.63 6.36 7.75
CA MET A 49 5.91 6.94 8.19
C MET A 49 6.08 6.84 9.70
N ALA A 50 5.03 7.20 10.46
CA ALA A 50 5.06 7.12 11.92
C ALA A 50 5.17 5.68 12.44
N ARG A 51 4.48 4.73 11.81
CA ARG A 51 4.46 3.31 12.23
C ARG A 51 5.77 2.57 11.94
N TYR A 52 6.37 2.83 10.78
CA TYR A 52 7.57 2.11 10.32
C TYR A 52 8.87 2.91 10.46
N GLY A 53 8.80 4.13 11.02
CA GLY A 53 9.97 5.00 11.18
C GLY A 53 10.67 5.35 9.86
N CYS A 54 9.92 5.35 8.76
CA CYS A 54 10.47 5.47 7.41
C CYS A 54 10.27 6.87 6.82
N ASP A 55 11.25 7.34 6.05
CA ASP A 55 11.14 8.60 5.32
C ASP A 55 10.30 8.42 4.03
N PRO A 56 9.78 9.50 3.42
CA PRO A 56 8.99 9.40 2.20
C PRO A 56 9.78 8.78 1.03
N ARG A 57 11.09 9.01 0.95
CA ARG A 57 11.94 8.51 -0.13
C ARG A 57 12.09 6.99 -0.07
N GLN A 58 12.23 6.44 1.13
CA GLN A 58 12.26 5.01 1.40
C GLN A 58 10.94 4.35 1.02
N LEU A 59 9.80 4.95 1.38
CA LEU A 59 8.49 4.46 0.95
C LEU A 59 8.38 4.36 -0.57
N TYR A 60 8.84 5.40 -1.29
CA TYR A 60 8.84 5.35 -2.75
C TYR A 60 9.81 4.32 -3.30
N ALA A 61 11.00 4.16 -2.73
CA ALA A 61 11.96 3.13 -3.16
C ALA A 61 11.37 1.71 -3.04
N ILE A 62 10.61 1.45 -1.97
CA ILE A 62 9.88 0.18 -1.78
C ILE A 62 8.77 0.05 -2.82
N TRP A 63 7.94 1.09 -3.01
CA TRP A 63 6.84 1.04 -3.98
C TRP A 63 7.32 0.91 -5.42
N TRP A 64 8.51 1.42 -5.72
CA TRP A 64 9.14 1.32 -7.03
C TRP A 64 9.86 -0.02 -7.27
N GLY A 65 10.02 -0.83 -6.23
CA GLY A 65 10.78 -2.08 -6.30
C GLY A 65 12.30 -1.88 -6.37
N GLU A 66 12.81 -0.66 -6.14
CA GLU A 66 14.25 -0.38 -5.98
C GLU A 66 14.79 -1.03 -4.70
N LYS A 67 13.96 -1.06 -3.65
CA LYS A 67 14.22 -1.80 -2.42
C LYS A 67 13.22 -2.93 -2.27
N PHE A 68 13.73 -4.12 -1.96
CA PHE A 68 12.95 -5.35 -1.74
C PHE A 68 12.00 -5.68 -2.92
N PRO A 69 12.52 -6.01 -4.11
CA PRO A 69 11.67 -6.26 -5.29
C PRO A 69 10.67 -7.40 -5.09
N ALA A 70 11.05 -8.45 -4.34
CA ALA A 70 10.17 -9.58 -4.01
C ALA A 70 9.05 -9.22 -3.01
N SER A 71 9.15 -8.09 -2.30
CA SER A 71 8.16 -7.70 -1.27
C SER A 71 6.78 -7.47 -1.84
N ARG A 72 6.67 -7.01 -3.10
CA ARG A 72 5.38 -6.76 -3.75
C ARG A 72 4.60 -8.06 -3.98
N GLU A 73 5.25 -9.07 -4.55
CA GLU A 73 4.61 -10.36 -4.83
C GLU A 73 4.22 -11.07 -3.54
N LYS A 74 5.12 -11.07 -2.54
CA LYS A 74 4.84 -11.58 -1.20
C LYS A 74 3.67 -10.86 -0.55
N ALA A 75 3.60 -9.54 -0.68
CA ALA A 75 2.48 -8.76 -0.20
C ALA A 75 1.17 -9.10 -0.91
N GLU A 76 1.19 -9.27 -2.23
CA GLU A 76 0.00 -9.64 -3.00
C GLU A 76 -0.55 -11.00 -2.56
N ALA A 77 0.32 -12.00 -2.41
CA ALA A 77 -0.04 -13.31 -1.88
C ALA A 77 -0.64 -13.20 -0.46
N ALA A 78 0.03 -12.45 0.42
CA ALA A 78 -0.45 -12.24 1.78
C ALA A 78 -1.78 -11.46 1.83
N PHE A 79 -1.96 -10.46 0.96
CA PHE A 79 -3.18 -9.67 0.89
C PHE A 79 -4.37 -10.50 0.41
N ARG A 80 -4.18 -11.33 -0.63
CA ARG A 80 -5.21 -12.26 -1.10
C ARG A 80 -5.64 -13.25 -0.01
N ALA A 81 -4.67 -13.76 0.76
CA ALA A 81 -4.95 -14.69 1.85
C ALA A 81 -5.69 -14.01 3.02
N ARG A 82 -5.27 -12.80 3.43
CA ARG A 82 -5.85 -12.09 4.60
C ARG A 82 -7.14 -11.35 4.29
N HIS A 83 -7.30 -10.83 3.07
CA HIS A 83 -8.39 -9.94 2.68
C HIS A 83 -9.06 -10.36 1.35
N PRO A 84 -9.60 -11.59 1.25
CA PRO A 84 -10.15 -12.12 0.00
C PRO A 84 -11.28 -11.23 -0.57
N GLY A 85 -12.14 -10.66 0.27
CA GLY A 85 -13.25 -9.80 -0.17
C GLY A 85 -12.86 -8.40 -0.67
N LEU A 86 -11.58 -8.02 -0.55
CA LEU A 86 -11.08 -6.72 -1.02
C LEU A 86 -10.23 -6.82 -2.28
N VAL A 87 -9.85 -8.02 -2.70
CA VAL A 87 -8.93 -8.25 -3.83
C VAL A 87 -9.42 -7.56 -5.09
N ASP A 88 -10.71 -7.68 -5.40
CA ASP A 88 -11.30 -7.11 -6.62
C ASP A 88 -11.42 -5.58 -6.59
N ARG A 89 -11.31 -4.97 -5.40
CA ARG A 89 -11.42 -3.52 -5.20
C ARG A 89 -10.07 -2.81 -5.22
N VAL A 90 -8.97 -3.56 -5.21
CA VAL A 90 -7.61 -3.04 -5.09
C VAL A 90 -6.85 -3.26 -6.39
N SER A 91 -6.24 -2.19 -6.91
CA SER A 91 -5.25 -2.32 -7.97
C SER A 91 -3.86 -2.56 -7.37
N PHE A 92 -3.29 -3.74 -7.63
CA PHE A 92 -1.94 -4.12 -7.22
C PHE A 92 -0.82 -3.46 -8.04
N GLY A 93 -1.18 -2.68 -9.07
CA GLY A 93 -0.23 -2.01 -9.94
C GLY A 93 0.32 -0.72 -9.34
N TYR A 94 1.65 -0.63 -9.25
CA TYR A 94 2.35 0.66 -9.20
C TYR A 94 3.17 0.82 -10.46
N ARG A 95 2.89 1.87 -11.23
CA ARG A 95 3.61 2.19 -12.47
C ARG A 95 4.17 3.60 -12.35
N ARG A 96 5.47 3.77 -12.62
CA ARG A 96 6.04 5.09 -12.88
C ARG A 96 5.31 5.69 -14.07
N ILE A 97 4.72 6.88 -13.90
CA ILE A 97 4.27 7.68 -15.03
C ILE A 97 5.53 8.09 -15.79
N PRO A 98 5.72 7.62 -17.04
CA PRO A 98 6.87 8.05 -17.83
C PRO A 98 6.81 9.58 -17.93
N ARG A 99 7.86 10.26 -17.50
CA ARG A 99 8.04 11.66 -17.89
C ARG A 99 8.40 11.59 -19.37
N GLY A 100 7.44 11.87 -20.24
CA GLY A 100 7.75 12.05 -21.66
C GLY A 100 8.83 13.12 -21.81
N PRO A 101 9.58 13.15 -22.93
CA PRO A 101 10.33 14.35 -23.27
C PRO A 101 9.35 15.52 -23.18
N ALA A 102 9.78 16.66 -22.62
CA ALA A 102 8.98 17.87 -22.70
C ALA A 102 8.60 18.04 -24.16
N LYS A 103 7.33 17.76 -24.51
CA LYS A 103 6.82 18.24 -25.79
C LYS A 103 6.95 19.73 -25.64
N GLU A 104 7.89 20.34 -26.35
CA GLU A 104 7.91 21.79 -26.50
C GLU A 104 6.49 22.18 -26.90
N PRO A 105 5.77 22.95 -26.07
CA PRO A 105 4.44 23.33 -26.42
C PRO A 105 4.58 24.37 -27.53
N GLU A 106 4.44 23.96 -28.78
CA GLU A 106 4.35 24.82 -29.98
C GLU A 106 3.10 25.74 -29.98
N GLY A 107 2.59 26.04 -28.79
CA GLY A 107 1.36 26.77 -28.52
C GLY A 107 1.20 27.09 -27.03
N GLN A 108 2.28 27.19 -26.25
CA GLN A 108 2.22 27.97 -25.01
C GLN A 108 2.11 29.43 -25.41
N LEU A 109 0.87 29.83 -25.73
CA LEU A 109 0.49 31.22 -25.94
C LEU A 109 1.03 32.00 -24.75
N SER A 110 1.84 33.01 -25.04
CA SER A 110 2.31 33.99 -24.08
C SER A 110 1.10 34.49 -23.30
N LEU A 111 0.91 34.01 -22.06
CA LEU A 111 -0.25 34.33 -21.24
C LEU A 111 -0.24 35.80 -20.78
N PHE A 112 0.83 36.52 -21.09
CA PHE A 112 1.03 37.91 -20.75
C PHE A 112 1.54 38.64 -22.01
N GLU A 113 0.60 39.22 -22.76
CA GLU A 113 0.84 40.38 -23.61
C GLU A 113 -0.10 41.50 -23.12
#